data_AF-A0A3D5J3V6-F1
#
_entry.id   AF-A0A3D5J3V6-F1
#
_cell.length_a   1.000
_cell.length_b   1.000
_cell.length_c   1.000
_cell.angle_alpha   90.00
_cell.angle_beta   90.00
_cell.angle_gamma   90.00
#
_symmetry.space_group_name_H-M   'P 1'
#
loop_
_entity.id
_entity.type
_entity.pdbx_description
1 polymer ?
#
loop_
_entity_poly.entity_id
_entity_poly.type
_entity_poly.pdbx_seq_one_letter_code
_entity_poly.pdbx_strand_id
1 'polypeptide(L)'
;MNSEITFLNDRLLSFYLLGGMVLFIALVYKEYGNTRKSVFYLRVSIGLIAIFSLLAIALRPAYPNKKNSNKAIVITGGADKTQLDSLKKIYPKITTVDYKSGDFIKPKLEGTAKVFLLGYGIEEYDLFQFENKDVVYLPSKLPPGIDKIKYSKTVFQGENVNIRAHFYKSKPGNKVYLEDFGGNKLDSAVIRDGEFKLNAVTKLTGEFVYQLTVIDSIGEQVIQEPLPVKINAPKKLRILILNNFPNFETRYLKNFLAEEGHQITLRTQLTSNRFKYEYLNTKTQVFSGITEDSLKDFDVLVLDTPGFSQLSVNEKQILESAVKKDGLGIYVQQVEDNFKEKTFVNFVTQFDGLPEMKWHNESQIELYKYPYIFQKTANTYSLLEVEDNLAVYQYLGRGKVGSGVFQNTYQLLLKGNKPVYREIWTGIFKEISKPSWESVNWQLVTDIGLVNVPVDIRIKTALARPALTDNLEHHIALLQHADISDEYVARIYPEKEGWNHLKLSADDSILNFKFYVFKDDDWSTKRRSNLLKNSQSYFNNVAEAQEKELLLKPINVYWFYFIFIGCVSFLWLHPKLKK
;
A
#
# COMPACT_ATOMS: atom_id res chain seq x y z
N MET A 1 -9.50 -32.10 -35.61
CA MET A 1 -9.75 -33.16 -34.63
C MET A 1 -8.45 -33.91 -34.39
N ASN A 2 -7.55 -33.34 -33.58
CA ASN A 2 -6.41 -34.07 -33.06
C ASN A 2 -6.74 -34.33 -31.59
N SER A 3 -7.32 -35.48 -31.30
CA SER A 3 -7.47 -35.95 -29.92
C SER A 3 -6.10 -36.43 -29.47
N GLU A 4 -5.27 -35.53 -28.94
CA GLU A 4 -4.02 -35.91 -28.29
C GLU A 4 -4.38 -36.74 -27.05
N ILE A 5 -4.13 -38.04 -27.12
CA ILE A 5 -4.22 -38.94 -25.97
C ILE A 5 -3.01 -38.62 -25.10
N THR A 6 -3.25 -38.24 -23.84
CA THR A 6 -2.20 -37.94 -22.86
C THR A 6 -2.23 -38.97 -21.74
N PHE A 7 -1.11 -39.17 -21.06
CA PHE A 7 -0.99 -40.17 -19.99
C PHE A 7 -1.02 -39.49 -18.62
N LEU A 8 -1.81 -40.00 -17.68
CA LEU A 8 -1.87 -39.43 -16.32
C LEU A 8 -0.56 -39.61 -15.55
N ASN A 9 0.20 -40.65 -15.86
CA ASN A 9 1.49 -40.98 -15.23
C ASN A 9 2.69 -40.65 -16.13
N ASP A 10 2.64 -39.56 -16.89
CA ASP A 10 3.67 -39.20 -17.88
C ASP A 10 5.08 -39.02 -17.26
N ARG A 11 5.15 -38.56 -16.00
CA ARG A 11 6.42 -38.40 -15.27
C ARG A 11 7.21 -39.69 -15.10
N LEU A 12 6.56 -40.86 -15.17
CA LEU A 12 7.18 -42.18 -14.99
C LEU A 12 7.25 -42.97 -16.31
N LEU A 13 6.92 -42.35 -17.44
CA LEU A 13 6.80 -43.01 -18.74
C LEU A 13 8.09 -43.73 -19.15
N SER A 14 9.25 -43.11 -18.90
CA SER A 14 10.57 -43.70 -19.18
C SER A 14 10.82 -44.99 -18.39
N PHE A 15 10.47 -45.03 -17.10
CA PHE A 15 10.62 -46.21 -16.25
C PHE A 15 9.71 -47.36 -16.67
N TYR A 16 8.45 -47.05 -17.00
CA TYR A 16 7.50 -48.06 -17.47
C TYR A 16 7.92 -48.65 -18.82
N LEU A 17 8.36 -47.83 -19.78
CA LEU A 17 8.88 -48.31 -21.05
C LEU A 17 10.12 -49.20 -20.90
N LEU A 18 11.04 -48.84 -20.00
CA LEU A 18 12.23 -49.64 -19.71
C LEU A 18 11.85 -51.00 -19.10
N GLY A 19 10.92 -51.03 -18.13
CA GLY A 19 10.39 -52.27 -17.58
C GLY A 19 9.69 -53.15 -18.62
N GLY A 20 8.90 -52.54 -19.51
CA GLY A 20 8.27 -53.24 -20.64
C GLY A 20 9.28 -53.83 -21.61
N MET A 21 10.37 -53.11 -21.91
CA MET A 21 11.45 -53.58 -22.78
C MET A 21 12.19 -54.77 -22.17
N VAL A 22 12.50 -54.72 -20.86
CA VAL A 22 13.14 -55.84 -20.14
C VAL A 22 12.24 -57.08 -20.16
N LEU A 23 10.94 -56.92 -19.91
CA LEU A 23 9.97 -58.02 -20.00
C LEU A 23 9.90 -58.62 -21.41
N PHE A 24 9.97 -57.77 -22.44
CA PHE A 24 9.96 -58.21 -23.84
C PHE A 24 11.21 -59.02 -24.17
N ILE A 25 12.40 -58.55 -23.78
CA ILE A 25 13.67 -59.27 -23.96
C ILE A 25 13.63 -60.62 -23.26
N ALA A 26 13.14 -60.67 -22.01
CA ALA A 26 13.01 -61.91 -21.26
C ALA A 26 12.04 -62.92 -21.92
N LEU A 27 10.94 -62.42 -22.49
CA LEU A 27 9.95 -63.25 -23.20
C LEU A 27 10.54 -63.82 -24.50
N VAL A 28 11.24 -62.99 -25.28
CA VAL A 28 11.94 -63.43 -26.49
C VAL A 28 13.01 -64.47 -26.15
N TYR A 29 13.81 -64.26 -25.10
CA TYR A 29 14.83 -65.21 -24.66
C TYR A 29 14.22 -66.56 -24.24
N LYS A 30 13.12 -66.54 -23.47
CA LYS A 30 12.43 -67.77 -23.02
C LYS A 30 11.87 -68.61 -24.19
N GLU A 31 11.37 -67.95 -25.23
CA GLU A 31 10.80 -68.63 -26.40
C GLU A 31 11.86 -68.99 -27.45
N TYR A 32 13.06 -68.40 -27.36
CA TYR A 32 14.18 -68.69 -28.26
C TYR A 32 14.70 -70.11 -28.02
N GLY A 33 14.60 -70.97 -29.03
CA GLY A 33 15.08 -72.36 -29.01
C GLY A 33 14.08 -73.41 -28.52
N ASN A 34 12.91 -73.02 -28.00
CA ASN A 34 11.95 -73.95 -27.38
C ASN A 34 10.73 -74.30 -28.25
N THR A 35 10.59 -73.72 -29.46
CA THR A 35 9.39 -73.85 -30.30
C THR A 35 9.68 -73.87 -31.80
N ARG A 36 8.77 -74.47 -32.61
CA ARG A 36 8.81 -74.38 -34.08
C ARG A 36 8.68 -72.92 -34.54
N LYS A 37 9.39 -72.52 -35.61
CA LYS A 37 9.47 -71.13 -36.10
C LYS A 37 8.11 -70.41 -36.23
N SER A 38 7.05 -71.07 -36.70
CA SER A 38 5.72 -70.44 -36.83
C SER A 38 5.03 -70.16 -35.48
N VAL A 39 5.27 -71.00 -34.48
CA VAL A 39 4.71 -70.85 -33.13
C VAL A 39 5.47 -69.79 -32.34
N PHE A 40 6.77 -69.64 -32.60
CA PHE A 40 7.61 -68.60 -32.02
C PHE A 40 7.06 -67.20 -32.32
N TYR A 41 6.83 -66.87 -33.60
CA TYR A 41 6.30 -65.55 -33.98
C TYR A 41 4.92 -65.27 -33.36
N LEU A 42 4.03 -66.26 -33.34
CA LEU A 42 2.70 -66.11 -32.71
C LEU A 42 2.81 -65.78 -31.22
N ARG A 43 3.66 -66.50 -30.47
CA ARG A 43 3.84 -66.29 -29.02
C ARG A 43 4.50 -64.95 -28.71
N VAL A 44 5.47 -64.53 -29.51
CA VAL A 44 6.13 -63.22 -29.36
C VAL A 44 5.13 -62.09 -29.63
N SER A 45 4.28 -62.20 -30.66
CA SER A 45 3.24 -61.21 -30.94
C SER A 45 2.20 -61.11 -29.82
N ILE A 46 1.75 -62.24 -29.27
CA ILE A 46 0.80 -62.25 -28.14
C ILE A 46 1.46 -61.72 -26.86
N GLY A 47 2.74 -62.04 -26.64
CA GLY A 47 3.54 -61.48 -25.55
C GLY A 47 3.69 -59.96 -25.64
N LEU A 48 3.90 -59.43 -26.84
CA LEU A 48 3.96 -57.99 -27.10
C LEU A 48 2.63 -57.30 -26.80
N ILE A 49 1.51 -57.90 -27.19
CA ILE A 49 0.15 -57.40 -26.87
C ILE A 49 -0.09 -57.41 -25.35
N ALA A 50 0.36 -58.45 -24.65
CA ALA A 50 0.25 -58.52 -23.18
C ALA A 50 1.05 -57.41 -22.49
N ILE A 51 2.29 -57.16 -22.93
CA ILE A 51 3.14 -56.09 -22.40
C ILE A 51 2.54 -54.72 -22.70
N PHE A 52 2.02 -54.51 -23.91
CA PHE A 52 1.34 -53.26 -24.27
C PHE A 52 0.11 -53.01 -23.38
N SER A 53 -0.67 -54.06 -23.11
CA SER A 53 -1.82 -53.98 -22.21
C SER A 53 -1.41 -53.63 -20.77
N LEU A 54 -0.31 -54.22 -20.29
CA LEU A 54 0.26 -53.92 -18.98
C LEU A 54 0.75 -52.46 -18.88
N LEU A 55 1.42 -51.98 -19.93
CA LEU A 55 1.85 -50.58 -20.04
C LEU A 55 0.66 -49.63 -20.07
N ALA A 56 -0.41 -49.97 -20.80
CA ALA A 56 -1.64 -49.18 -20.84
C ALA A 56 -2.35 -49.11 -19.47
N ILE A 57 -2.31 -50.19 -18.66
CA ILE A 57 -2.80 -50.19 -17.28
C ILE A 57 -1.98 -49.24 -16.39
N ALA A 58 -0.64 -49.29 -16.51
CA ALA A 58 0.27 -48.50 -15.70
C ALA A 58 0.25 -47.00 -16.06
N LEU A 59 0.21 -46.69 -17.36
CA LEU A 59 0.25 -45.32 -17.88
C LEU A 59 -1.10 -44.61 -17.83
N ARG A 60 -2.21 -45.36 -17.76
CA ARG A 60 -3.60 -44.85 -17.71
C ARG A 60 -3.85 -43.78 -18.79
N PRO A 61 -3.95 -44.17 -20.08
CA PRO A 61 -4.22 -43.23 -21.14
C PRO A 61 -5.53 -42.48 -20.85
N ALA A 62 -5.51 -41.18 -21.06
CA ALA A 62 -6.61 -40.29 -20.75
C ALA A 62 -6.91 -39.38 -21.95
N TYR A 63 -8.16 -38.92 -22.01
CA TYR A 63 -8.60 -37.96 -23.01
C TYR A 63 -9.13 -36.70 -22.31
N PRO A 64 -8.92 -35.51 -22.91
CA PRO A 64 -9.45 -34.27 -22.36
C PRO A 64 -10.99 -34.32 -22.39
N ASN A 65 -11.61 -34.26 -21.21
CA ASN A 65 -13.05 -34.33 -21.08
C ASN A 65 -13.63 -32.90 -21.03
N LYS A 66 -14.07 -32.39 -22.19
CA LYS A 66 -14.91 -31.17 -22.22
C LYS A 66 -16.31 -31.54 -21.72
N LYS A 67 -16.50 -31.52 -20.40
CA LYS A 67 -17.83 -31.70 -19.80
C LYS A 67 -18.74 -30.58 -20.34
N ASN A 68 -19.88 -30.93 -20.94
CA ASN A 68 -20.93 -29.97 -21.29
C ASN A 68 -21.48 -29.38 -20.00
N SER A 69 -20.85 -28.34 -19.50
CA SER A 69 -21.28 -27.62 -18.30
C SER A 69 -22.35 -26.59 -18.65
N ASN A 70 -23.32 -26.42 -17.77
CA ASN A 70 -24.25 -25.30 -17.87
C ASN A 70 -23.48 -23.97 -17.83
N LYS A 71 -24.01 -22.98 -18.56
CA LYS A 71 -23.47 -21.63 -18.62
C LYS A 71 -24.32 -20.73 -17.74
N ALA A 72 -23.71 -19.72 -17.13
CA ALA A 72 -24.44 -18.67 -16.41
C ALA A 72 -23.95 -17.29 -16.84
N ILE A 73 -24.81 -16.31 -16.65
CA ILE A 73 -24.52 -14.89 -16.78
C ILE A 73 -24.66 -14.26 -15.40
N VAL A 74 -23.61 -13.58 -14.93
CA VAL A 74 -23.68 -12.74 -13.74
C VAL A 74 -23.70 -11.28 -14.19
N ILE A 75 -24.73 -10.56 -13.76
CA ILE A 75 -24.99 -9.17 -14.11
C ILE A 75 -24.60 -8.31 -12.92
N THR A 76 -23.64 -7.40 -13.13
CA THR A 76 -23.19 -6.43 -12.14
C THR A 76 -23.60 -5.02 -12.55
N GLY A 77 -23.36 -4.03 -11.69
CA GLY A 77 -23.64 -2.63 -12.01
C GLY A 77 -23.02 -2.21 -13.35
N GLY A 78 -23.76 -1.43 -14.14
CA GLY A 78 -23.29 -0.93 -15.44
C GLY A 78 -23.30 -1.95 -16.58
N ALA A 79 -23.90 -3.13 -16.43
CA ALA A 79 -24.01 -4.11 -17.52
C ALA A 79 -24.71 -3.52 -18.76
N ASP A 80 -24.12 -3.76 -19.93
CA ASP A 80 -24.67 -3.31 -21.21
C ASP A 80 -25.84 -4.22 -21.65
N LYS A 81 -27.02 -3.61 -21.81
CA LYS A 81 -28.24 -4.32 -22.23
C LYS A 81 -28.06 -4.99 -23.60
N THR A 82 -27.33 -4.36 -24.52
CA THR A 82 -27.12 -4.91 -25.87
C THR A 82 -26.26 -6.17 -25.86
N GLN A 83 -25.26 -6.21 -24.96
CA GLN A 83 -24.42 -7.39 -24.74
C GLN A 83 -25.21 -8.52 -24.08
N LEU A 84 -26.04 -8.20 -23.09
CA LEU A 84 -26.92 -9.15 -22.42
C LEU A 84 -27.89 -9.82 -23.41
N ASP A 85 -28.55 -9.03 -24.26
CA ASP A 85 -29.50 -9.53 -25.26
C ASP A 85 -28.82 -10.39 -26.31
N SER A 86 -27.61 -10.01 -26.74
CA SER A 86 -26.79 -10.81 -27.65
C SER A 86 -26.42 -12.15 -27.04
N LEU A 87 -26.01 -12.19 -25.77
CA LEU A 87 -25.67 -13.42 -25.06
C LEU A 87 -26.90 -14.33 -24.86
N LYS A 88 -28.06 -13.76 -24.53
CA LYS A 88 -29.32 -14.52 -24.42
C LYS A 88 -29.75 -15.11 -25.76
N LYS A 89 -29.53 -14.40 -26.86
CA LYS A 89 -29.80 -14.91 -28.22
C LYS A 89 -28.88 -16.07 -28.60
N ILE A 90 -27.60 -16.02 -28.22
CA ILE A 90 -26.62 -17.09 -28.47
C ILE A 90 -26.89 -18.31 -27.56
N TYR A 91 -27.31 -18.07 -26.31
CA TYR A 91 -27.55 -19.10 -25.30
C TYR A 91 -28.97 -19.00 -24.69
N PRO A 92 -30.01 -19.52 -25.36
CA PRO A 92 -31.40 -19.33 -24.95
C PRO A 92 -31.81 -20.03 -23.63
N LYS A 93 -30.98 -20.92 -23.07
CA LYS A 93 -31.22 -21.60 -21.79
C LYS A 93 -30.19 -21.22 -20.70
N ILE A 94 -29.60 -20.03 -20.80
CA ILE A 94 -28.56 -19.58 -19.87
C ILE A 94 -29.17 -19.03 -18.57
N THR A 95 -28.62 -19.43 -17.42
CA THR A 95 -29.05 -18.91 -16.11
C THR A 95 -28.54 -17.49 -15.92
N THR A 96 -29.40 -16.53 -15.60
CA THR A 96 -29.02 -15.15 -15.27
C THR A 96 -29.10 -14.91 -13.77
N VAL A 97 -28.07 -14.30 -13.19
CA VAL A 97 -27.99 -13.95 -11.77
C VAL A 97 -27.59 -12.49 -11.64
N ASP A 98 -28.42 -11.69 -11.00
CA ASP A 98 -28.06 -10.32 -10.61
C ASP A 98 -27.20 -10.37 -9.35
N TYR A 99 -26.12 -9.58 -9.34
CA TYR A 99 -25.18 -9.46 -8.23
C TYR A 99 -25.21 -8.04 -7.65
N LYS A 100 -25.35 -7.96 -6.32
CA LYS A 100 -24.98 -6.80 -5.54
C LYS A 100 -23.86 -7.17 -4.56
N SER A 101 -23.09 -6.16 -4.18
CA SER A 101 -22.05 -6.22 -3.16
C SER A 101 -22.52 -6.99 -1.91
N GLY A 102 -21.83 -8.07 -1.54
CA GLY A 102 -22.17 -8.89 -0.36
C GLY A 102 -23.25 -9.96 -0.60
N ASP A 103 -23.82 -10.08 -1.81
CA ASP A 103 -24.78 -11.14 -2.12
C ASP A 103 -24.09 -12.52 -2.22
N PHE A 104 -24.65 -13.52 -1.56
CA PHE A 104 -24.20 -14.91 -1.68
C PHE A 104 -24.85 -15.61 -2.88
N ILE A 105 -24.19 -15.55 -4.04
CA ILE A 105 -24.63 -16.11 -5.32
C ILE A 105 -24.05 -17.49 -5.64
N LYS A 106 -23.07 -17.98 -4.87
CA LYS A 106 -22.42 -19.29 -5.07
C LYS A 106 -23.41 -20.46 -5.29
N PRO A 107 -24.52 -20.60 -4.52
CA PRO A 107 -25.49 -21.68 -4.75
C PRO A 107 -26.18 -21.60 -6.13
N LYS A 108 -26.42 -20.38 -6.63
CA LYS A 108 -27.03 -20.16 -7.96
C LYS A 108 -26.06 -20.49 -9.11
N LEU A 109 -24.77 -20.59 -8.81
CA LEU A 109 -23.70 -20.95 -9.74
C LEU A 109 -23.27 -22.41 -9.61
N GLU A 110 -23.96 -23.23 -8.80
CA GLU A 110 -23.67 -24.65 -8.73
C GLU A 110 -23.99 -25.36 -10.05
N GLY A 111 -23.11 -26.27 -10.48
CA GLY A 111 -23.25 -26.99 -11.75
C GLY A 111 -22.92 -26.20 -13.02
N THR A 112 -22.59 -24.90 -12.91
CA THR A 112 -22.06 -24.12 -14.03
C THR A 112 -20.53 -24.24 -14.06
N ALA A 113 -19.92 -24.43 -15.23
CA ALA A 113 -18.46 -24.35 -15.34
C ALA A 113 -18.00 -23.11 -16.09
N LYS A 114 -18.83 -22.52 -16.94
CA LYS A 114 -18.52 -21.28 -17.65
C LYS A 114 -19.48 -20.15 -17.24
N VAL A 115 -18.94 -19.02 -16.84
CA VAL A 115 -19.68 -17.85 -16.36
C VAL A 115 -19.31 -16.63 -17.20
N PHE A 116 -20.31 -15.92 -17.73
CA PHE A 116 -20.10 -14.61 -18.35
C PHE A 116 -20.40 -13.52 -17.33
N LEU A 117 -19.39 -12.73 -16.97
CA LEU A 117 -19.53 -11.63 -16.03
C LEU A 117 -19.67 -10.32 -16.81
N LEU A 118 -20.79 -9.62 -16.66
CA LEU A 118 -21.04 -8.33 -17.33
C LEU A 118 -21.10 -7.18 -16.33
N GLY A 119 -20.47 -6.05 -16.68
CA GLY A 119 -20.56 -4.80 -15.91
C GLY A 119 -19.22 -4.38 -15.31
N TYR A 120 -19.25 -3.72 -14.15
CA TYR A 120 -18.05 -3.18 -13.49
C TYR A 120 -17.20 -4.23 -12.77
N GLY A 121 -17.73 -5.42 -12.48
CA GLY A 121 -16.96 -6.50 -11.83
C GLY A 121 -17.50 -6.93 -10.46
N ILE A 122 -16.68 -7.65 -9.69
CA ILE A 122 -17.02 -8.26 -8.40
C ILE A 122 -16.07 -7.72 -7.32
N GLU A 123 -16.61 -7.45 -6.13
CA GLU A 123 -15.80 -6.96 -5.01
C GLU A 123 -14.81 -8.03 -4.53
N GLU A 124 -13.66 -7.59 -4.02
CA GLU A 124 -12.55 -8.49 -3.67
C GLU A 124 -12.97 -9.58 -2.66
N TYR A 125 -13.80 -9.22 -1.69
CA TYR A 125 -14.32 -10.14 -0.68
C TYR A 125 -15.38 -11.13 -1.20
N ASP A 126 -15.91 -10.94 -2.42
CA ASP A 126 -16.87 -11.84 -3.06
C ASP A 126 -16.25 -12.72 -4.15
N LEU A 127 -14.96 -12.52 -4.49
CA LEU A 127 -14.27 -13.27 -5.55
C LEU A 127 -14.22 -14.78 -5.29
N PHE A 128 -14.16 -15.20 -4.02
CA PHE A 128 -14.16 -16.62 -3.62
C PHE A 128 -15.39 -17.40 -4.16
N GLN A 129 -16.47 -16.70 -4.49
CA GLN A 129 -17.69 -17.31 -5.03
C GLN A 129 -17.49 -17.85 -6.46
N PHE A 130 -16.42 -17.44 -7.14
CA PHE A 130 -16.08 -17.81 -8.53
C PHE A 130 -14.91 -18.80 -8.63
N GLU A 131 -14.42 -19.32 -7.51
CA GLU A 131 -13.37 -20.34 -7.49
C GLU A 131 -13.74 -21.55 -8.37
N ASN A 132 -12.77 -22.04 -9.15
CA ASN A 132 -12.93 -23.17 -10.06
C ASN A 132 -13.99 -22.97 -11.16
N LYS A 133 -14.30 -21.73 -11.54
CA LYS A 133 -15.14 -21.38 -12.70
C LYS A 133 -14.30 -20.78 -13.83
N ASP A 134 -14.63 -21.13 -15.07
CA ASP A 134 -14.13 -20.45 -16.28
C ASP A 134 -14.95 -19.16 -16.46
N VAL A 135 -14.41 -18.04 -16.00
CA VAL A 135 -15.09 -16.74 -16.05
C VAL A 135 -14.61 -15.95 -17.26
N VAL A 136 -15.53 -15.64 -18.17
CA VAL A 136 -15.30 -14.69 -19.26
C VAL A 136 -15.83 -13.33 -18.82
N TYR A 137 -14.92 -12.41 -18.55
CA TYR A 137 -15.26 -11.06 -18.12
C TYR A 137 -15.48 -10.11 -19.29
N LEU A 138 -16.64 -9.43 -19.30
CA LEU A 138 -17.08 -8.45 -20.28
C LEU A 138 -17.25 -7.09 -19.58
N PRO A 139 -16.20 -6.26 -19.52
CA PRO A 139 -16.20 -5.02 -18.75
C PRO A 139 -17.09 -3.94 -19.37
N SER A 140 -17.71 -3.14 -18.51
CA SER A 140 -18.48 -1.96 -18.93
C SER A 140 -17.61 -0.71 -19.11
N LYS A 141 -18.16 0.29 -19.81
CA LYS A 141 -17.52 1.59 -19.99
C LYS A 141 -17.65 2.44 -18.74
N LEU A 142 -16.54 3.00 -18.28
CA LEU A 142 -16.51 3.90 -17.12
C LEU A 142 -17.22 5.25 -17.46
N PRO A 143 -18.11 5.75 -16.58
CA PRO A 143 -18.69 7.09 -16.71
C PRO A 143 -17.64 8.18 -16.44
N PRO A 144 -17.88 9.44 -16.88
CA PRO A 144 -16.99 10.56 -16.55
C PRO A 144 -16.99 10.83 -15.05
N GLY A 145 -15.83 11.19 -14.49
CA GLY A 145 -15.67 11.53 -13.09
C GLY A 145 -14.26 11.39 -12.56
N ILE A 146 -14.08 11.63 -11.26
CA ILE A 146 -12.75 11.54 -10.62
C ILE A 146 -12.42 10.06 -10.41
N ASP A 147 -11.41 9.56 -11.11
CA ASP A 147 -10.95 8.16 -11.03
C ASP A 147 -9.71 8.00 -10.14
N LYS A 148 -8.90 9.06 -9.97
CA LYS A 148 -7.72 9.04 -9.10
C LYS A 148 -7.65 10.31 -8.26
N ILE A 149 -7.26 10.13 -7.01
CA ILE A 149 -7.02 11.23 -6.07
C ILE A 149 -5.94 10.82 -5.06
N LYS A 150 -5.08 11.79 -4.70
CA LYS A 150 -4.09 11.69 -3.64
C LYS A 150 -4.14 12.97 -2.80
N TYR A 151 -4.33 12.80 -1.49
CA TYR A 151 -4.33 13.88 -0.51
C TYR A 151 -4.01 13.33 0.88
N SER A 152 -3.61 14.19 1.80
CA SER A 152 -3.37 13.83 3.20
C SER A 152 -4.68 13.78 3.98
N LYS A 153 -5.09 12.59 4.44
CA LYS A 153 -6.31 12.40 5.26
C LYS A 153 -6.18 13.00 6.67
N THR A 154 -4.95 13.17 7.16
CA THR A 154 -4.64 13.78 8.46
C THR A 154 -3.60 14.87 8.25
N VAL A 155 -3.87 16.07 8.78
CA VAL A 155 -2.99 17.24 8.76
C VAL A 155 -3.07 17.97 10.09
N PHE A 156 -2.15 18.90 10.36
CA PHE A 156 -2.22 19.77 11.53
C PHE A 156 -2.79 21.14 11.19
N GLN A 157 -3.41 21.80 12.17
CA GLN A 157 -3.89 23.17 12.00
C GLN A 157 -2.75 24.09 11.49
N GLY A 158 -3.06 24.90 10.49
CA GLY A 158 -2.09 25.79 9.83
C GLY A 158 -1.34 25.14 8.66
N GLU A 159 -1.40 23.82 8.50
CA GLU A 159 -0.85 23.12 7.34
C GLU A 159 -1.79 23.18 6.13
N ASN A 160 -1.21 22.94 4.96
CA ASN A 160 -1.94 22.87 3.69
C ASN A 160 -2.42 21.45 3.40
N VAL A 161 -3.68 21.33 2.98
CA VAL A 161 -4.21 20.12 2.34
C VAL A 161 -3.91 20.21 0.85
N ASN A 162 -2.87 19.52 0.41
CA ASN A 162 -2.54 19.41 -1.02
C ASN A 162 -3.32 18.25 -1.66
N ILE A 163 -4.09 18.57 -2.69
CA ILE A 163 -4.90 17.60 -3.44
C ILE A 163 -4.35 17.50 -4.85
N ARG A 164 -4.08 16.27 -5.30
CA ARG A 164 -3.79 15.97 -6.71
C ARG A 164 -4.77 14.93 -7.19
N ALA A 165 -5.44 15.19 -8.29
CA ALA A 165 -6.47 14.29 -8.81
C ALA A 165 -6.50 14.28 -10.34
N HIS A 166 -7.09 13.22 -10.87
CA HIS A 166 -7.34 13.03 -12.29
C HIS A 166 -8.84 12.78 -12.50
N PHE A 167 -9.38 13.44 -13.52
CA PHE A 167 -10.76 13.40 -13.96
C PHE A 167 -10.84 12.66 -15.30
N TYR A 168 -11.45 11.48 -15.29
CA TYR A 168 -11.66 10.68 -16.47
C TYR A 168 -12.71 11.31 -17.40
N LYS A 169 -12.39 11.40 -18.71
CA LYS A 169 -13.23 12.03 -19.76
C LYS A 169 -13.62 13.48 -19.42
N SER A 170 -12.63 14.30 -19.04
CA SER A 170 -12.82 15.74 -18.88
C SER A 170 -13.20 16.41 -20.21
N LYS A 171 -14.07 17.42 -20.15
CA LYS A 171 -14.38 18.28 -21.29
C LYS A 171 -13.63 19.62 -21.17
N PRO A 172 -13.28 20.27 -22.30
CA PRO A 172 -12.72 21.62 -22.26
C PRO A 172 -13.63 22.59 -21.51
N GLY A 173 -13.05 23.40 -20.62
CA GLY A 173 -13.78 24.37 -19.82
C GLY A 173 -14.29 23.84 -18.47
N ASN A 174 -14.13 22.54 -18.18
CA ASN A 174 -14.42 22.02 -16.84
C ASN A 174 -13.54 22.72 -15.79
N LYS A 175 -14.17 23.17 -14.70
CA LYS A 175 -13.49 23.74 -13.54
C LYS A 175 -13.83 22.93 -12.31
N VAL A 176 -12.90 22.92 -11.36
CA VAL A 176 -13.07 22.26 -10.07
C VAL A 176 -12.91 23.28 -8.95
N TYR A 177 -13.75 23.15 -7.94
CA TYR A 177 -13.70 23.93 -6.71
C TYR A 177 -13.47 23.00 -5.53
N LEU A 178 -12.63 23.44 -4.60
CA LEU A 178 -12.58 22.89 -3.26
C LEU A 178 -13.43 23.78 -2.36
N GLU A 179 -14.44 23.20 -1.72
CA GLU A 179 -15.39 23.90 -0.86
C GLU A 179 -15.27 23.41 0.58
N ASP A 180 -15.37 24.33 1.54
CA ASP A 180 -15.45 23.97 2.95
C ASP A 180 -16.85 23.45 3.33
N PHE A 181 -17.02 23.07 4.59
CA PHE A 181 -18.31 22.59 5.13
C PHE A 181 -19.41 23.66 5.14
N GLY A 182 -19.07 24.93 4.98
CA GLY A 182 -20.00 26.06 4.87
C GLY A 182 -20.30 26.47 3.41
N GLY A 183 -19.74 25.77 2.42
CA GLY A 183 -19.88 26.10 1.00
C GLY A 183 -18.97 27.23 0.51
N ASN A 184 -18.00 27.68 1.31
CA ASN A 184 -17.03 28.67 0.86
C ASN A 184 -15.99 28.01 -0.04
N LYS A 185 -15.70 28.65 -1.17
CA LYS A 185 -14.66 28.20 -2.09
C LYS A 185 -13.28 28.50 -1.49
N LEU A 186 -12.55 27.44 -1.16
CA LEU A 186 -11.19 27.51 -0.64
C LEU A 186 -10.17 27.69 -1.75
N ASP A 187 -10.36 26.98 -2.86
CA ASP A 187 -9.47 27.01 -4.02
C ASP A 187 -10.21 26.59 -5.30
N SER A 188 -9.62 26.89 -6.46
CA SER A 188 -10.18 26.50 -7.76
C SER A 188 -9.10 26.22 -8.79
N ALA A 189 -9.37 25.27 -9.69
CA ALA A 189 -8.50 24.96 -10.81
C ALA A 189 -9.30 24.67 -12.08
N VAL A 190 -8.67 24.89 -13.23
CA VAL A 190 -9.19 24.42 -14.53
C VAL A 190 -8.62 23.03 -14.78
N ILE A 191 -9.46 22.08 -15.17
CA ILE A 191 -9.02 20.72 -15.48
C ILE A 191 -8.31 20.73 -16.83
N ARG A 192 -7.04 20.34 -16.87
CA ARG A 192 -6.22 20.26 -18.09
C ARG A 192 -5.74 18.83 -18.26
N ASP A 193 -6.03 18.23 -19.42
CA ASP A 193 -5.71 16.82 -19.71
C ASP A 193 -6.19 15.84 -18.63
N GLY A 194 -7.34 16.17 -18.00
CA GLY A 194 -7.89 15.43 -16.87
C GLY A 194 -7.23 15.73 -15.52
N GLU A 195 -6.06 16.35 -15.46
CA GLU A 195 -5.35 16.60 -14.21
C GLU A 195 -5.70 17.97 -13.58
N PHE A 196 -5.69 18.00 -12.24
CA PHE A 196 -5.80 19.23 -11.47
C PHE A 196 -5.12 19.12 -10.11
N LYS A 197 -4.77 20.27 -9.54
CA LYS A 197 -4.20 20.41 -8.19
C LYS A 197 -4.96 21.51 -7.45
N LEU A 198 -5.22 21.28 -6.19
CA LEU A 198 -5.86 22.23 -5.28
C LEU A 198 -5.11 22.25 -3.95
N ASN A 199 -5.14 23.39 -3.27
CA ASN A 199 -4.53 23.58 -1.96
C ASN A 199 -5.46 24.40 -1.05
N ALA A 200 -5.60 23.98 0.20
CA ALA A 200 -6.24 24.82 1.22
C ALA A 200 -5.47 24.81 2.55
N VAL A 201 -5.32 26.00 3.14
CA VAL A 201 -4.79 26.18 4.50
C VAL A 201 -5.85 25.79 5.53
N THR A 202 -5.50 24.89 6.43
CA THR A 202 -6.39 24.47 7.52
C THR A 202 -6.42 25.48 8.66
N LYS A 203 -7.61 25.91 9.08
CA LYS A 203 -7.76 26.98 10.09
C LYS A 203 -8.24 26.48 11.46
N LEU A 204 -8.98 25.37 11.48
CA LEU A 204 -9.64 24.86 12.68
C LEU A 204 -9.27 23.40 12.89
N THR A 205 -9.13 23.00 14.15
CA THR A 205 -8.95 21.60 14.54
C THR A 205 -10.28 20.87 14.58
N GLY A 206 -10.30 19.60 14.17
CA GLY A 206 -11.49 18.77 14.17
C GLY A 206 -11.56 17.85 12.95
N GLU A 207 -12.70 17.18 12.83
CA GLU A 207 -13.01 16.33 11.69
C GLU A 207 -13.89 17.09 10.69
N PHE A 208 -13.38 17.29 9.48
CA PHE A 208 -14.08 18.05 8.44
C PHE A 208 -14.31 17.20 7.20
N VAL A 209 -15.35 17.53 6.45
CA VAL A 209 -15.64 16.94 5.15
C VAL A 209 -15.72 18.10 4.16
N TYR A 210 -14.65 18.29 3.39
CA TYR A 210 -14.64 19.24 2.29
C TYR A 210 -15.40 18.64 1.10
N GLN A 211 -15.77 19.49 0.13
CA GLN A 211 -16.43 19.05 -1.10
C GLN A 211 -15.58 19.39 -2.31
N LEU A 212 -15.40 18.41 -3.20
CA LEU A 212 -14.81 18.62 -4.51
C LEU A 212 -15.95 18.71 -5.53
N THR A 213 -16.21 19.92 -6.00
CA THR A 213 -17.30 20.20 -6.93
C THR A 213 -16.72 20.48 -8.30
N VAL A 214 -17.07 19.66 -9.29
CA VAL A 214 -16.70 19.85 -10.69
C VAL A 214 -17.87 20.47 -11.43
N ILE A 215 -17.64 21.61 -12.07
CA ILE A 215 -18.59 22.27 -12.95
C ILE A 215 -18.15 22.18 -14.41
N ASP A 216 -19.11 22.26 -15.31
CA ASP A 216 -18.85 22.34 -16.75
C ASP A 216 -18.60 23.78 -17.23
N SER A 217 -18.49 23.96 -18.54
CA SER A 217 -18.24 25.26 -19.17
C SER A 217 -19.40 26.25 -19.03
N ILE A 218 -20.63 25.78 -18.78
CA ILE A 218 -21.82 26.63 -18.59
C ILE A 218 -22.13 26.88 -17.11
N GLY A 219 -21.35 26.26 -16.20
CA GLY A 219 -21.47 26.46 -14.75
C GLY A 219 -22.38 25.44 -14.07
N GLU A 220 -22.84 24.41 -14.77
CA GLU A 220 -23.65 23.35 -14.16
C GLU A 220 -22.77 22.36 -13.39
N GLN A 221 -23.25 21.94 -12.22
CA GLN A 221 -22.58 20.93 -11.40
C GLN A 221 -22.62 19.57 -12.11
N VAL A 222 -21.45 19.04 -12.43
CA VAL A 222 -21.28 17.72 -13.04
C VAL A 222 -21.22 16.65 -11.94
N ILE A 223 -20.34 16.86 -10.97
CA ILE A 223 -20.03 15.91 -9.89
C ILE A 223 -19.71 16.69 -8.62
N GLN A 224 -20.07 16.10 -7.47
CA GLN A 224 -19.68 16.56 -6.15
C GLN A 224 -19.24 15.36 -5.32
N GLU A 225 -18.03 15.40 -4.78
CA GLU A 225 -17.44 14.29 -4.03
C GLU A 225 -16.93 14.75 -2.65
N PRO A 226 -17.27 14.03 -1.57
CA PRO A 226 -16.82 14.39 -0.23
C PRO A 226 -15.34 14.03 -0.02
N LEU A 227 -14.63 14.92 0.66
CA LEU A 227 -13.21 14.81 0.96
C LEU A 227 -13.00 14.93 2.48
N PRO A 228 -13.04 13.82 3.23
CA PRO A 228 -12.83 13.84 4.67
C PRO A 228 -11.37 14.12 5.03
N VAL A 229 -11.15 15.10 5.91
CA VAL A 229 -9.84 15.51 6.42
C VAL A 229 -9.91 15.65 7.94
N LYS A 230 -8.98 15.01 8.66
CA LYS A 230 -8.78 15.17 10.09
C LYS A 230 -7.71 16.22 10.35
N ILE A 231 -8.07 17.29 11.05
CA ILE A 231 -7.16 18.39 11.37
C ILE A 231 -6.83 18.34 12.86
N ASN A 232 -5.62 17.90 13.19
CA ASN A 232 -5.14 17.79 14.56
C ASN A 232 -4.58 19.14 15.06
N ALA A 233 -4.59 19.32 16.39
CA ALA A 233 -3.88 20.43 17.00
C ALA A 233 -2.36 20.26 16.82
N PRO A 234 -1.61 21.33 16.52
CA PRO A 234 -0.17 21.25 16.33
C PRO A 234 0.51 20.84 17.64
N LYS A 235 1.50 19.94 17.54
CA LYS A 235 2.30 19.52 18.70
C LYS A 235 3.12 20.70 19.19
N LYS A 236 2.94 21.08 20.46
CA LYS A 236 3.77 22.10 21.12
C LYS A 236 5.11 21.48 21.50
N LEU A 237 6.14 21.76 20.72
CA LEU A 237 7.50 21.30 20.98
C LEU A 237 8.15 22.03 22.16
N ARG A 238 8.99 21.30 22.89
CA ARG A 238 9.93 21.84 23.87
C ARG A 238 11.31 21.95 23.24
N ILE A 239 11.77 23.17 23.03
CA ILE A 239 12.95 23.49 22.22
C ILE A 239 14.02 24.12 23.11
N LEU A 240 15.21 23.52 23.10
CA LEU A 240 16.43 24.09 23.69
C LEU A 240 17.26 24.71 22.57
N ILE A 241 17.67 25.97 22.73
CA ILE A 241 18.56 26.66 21.78
C ILE A 241 19.82 27.05 22.53
N LEU A 242 20.98 26.57 22.09
CA LEU A 242 22.28 26.96 22.64
C LEU A 242 23.10 27.65 21.55
N ASN A 243 23.36 28.94 21.75
CA ASN A 243 24.14 29.75 20.83
C ASN A 243 25.44 30.22 21.47
N ASN A 244 26.50 30.24 20.67
CA ASN A 244 27.79 30.80 21.06
C ASN A 244 27.79 32.35 21.02
N PHE A 245 26.88 32.98 20.28
CA PHE A 245 26.72 34.44 20.29
C PHE A 245 25.30 34.88 19.88
N PRO A 246 24.88 36.10 20.24
CA PRO A 246 23.61 36.66 19.78
C PRO A 246 23.64 36.90 18.26
N ASN A 247 22.63 36.40 17.53
CA ASN A 247 22.49 36.64 16.09
C ASN A 247 21.01 36.94 15.72
N PHE A 248 20.82 37.60 14.57
CA PHE A 248 19.49 37.98 14.08
C PHE A 248 18.62 36.76 13.77
N GLU A 249 19.19 35.73 13.14
CA GLU A 249 18.47 34.52 12.75
C GLU A 249 17.75 33.87 13.95
N THR A 250 18.47 33.61 15.04
CA THR A 250 17.91 33.04 16.26
C THR A 250 16.93 33.98 16.95
N ARG A 251 17.12 35.31 16.86
CA ARG A 251 16.16 36.28 17.42
C ARG A 251 14.80 36.18 16.73
N TYR A 252 14.76 36.07 15.41
CA TYR A 252 13.50 35.94 14.68
C TYR A 252 12.93 34.53 14.80
N LEU A 253 13.79 33.50 14.76
CA LEU A 253 13.37 32.11 14.91
C LEU A 253 12.72 31.85 16.27
N LYS A 254 13.33 32.30 17.38
CA LYS A 254 12.74 32.10 18.71
C LYS A 254 11.38 32.81 18.85
N ASN A 255 11.23 34.00 18.27
CA ASN A 255 9.98 34.75 18.35
C ASN A 255 8.90 34.04 17.53
N PHE A 256 9.21 33.61 16.31
CA PHE A 256 8.30 32.83 15.47
C PHE A 256 7.87 31.53 16.16
N LEU A 257 8.81 30.74 16.69
CA LEU A 257 8.50 29.50 17.38
C LEU A 257 7.63 29.74 18.64
N ALA A 258 7.84 30.87 19.33
CA ALA A 258 7.01 31.26 20.46
C ALA A 258 5.61 31.71 20.04
N GLU A 259 5.47 32.42 18.93
CA GLU A 259 4.18 32.80 18.33
C GLU A 259 3.37 31.57 17.89
N GLU A 260 4.04 30.53 17.37
CA GLU A 260 3.43 29.22 17.05
C GLU A 260 3.14 28.37 18.32
N GLY A 261 3.43 28.90 19.52
CA GLY A 261 3.05 28.30 20.80
C GLY A 261 4.02 27.24 21.34
N HIS A 262 5.22 27.12 20.78
CA HIS A 262 6.27 26.24 21.29
C HIS A 262 6.89 26.78 22.58
N GLN A 263 7.43 25.89 23.40
CA GLN A 263 8.17 26.21 24.61
C GLN A 263 9.66 26.33 24.30
N ILE A 264 10.28 27.45 24.66
CA ILE A 264 11.66 27.73 24.26
C ILE A 264 12.49 28.06 25.50
N THR A 265 13.61 27.36 25.62
CA THR A 265 14.70 27.70 26.52
C THR A 265 15.91 28.08 25.69
N LEU A 266 16.37 29.32 25.80
CA LEU A 266 17.52 29.83 25.06
C LEU A 266 18.66 30.12 26.03
N ARG A 267 19.86 29.60 25.72
CA ARG A 267 21.13 29.99 26.36
C ARG A 267 22.02 30.62 25.30
N THR A 268 22.40 31.87 25.48
CA THR A 268 23.33 32.57 24.58
C THR A 268 24.57 32.97 25.35
N GLN A 269 25.74 32.62 24.85
CA GLN A 269 27.01 33.07 25.42
C GLN A 269 27.25 34.55 25.07
N LEU A 270 27.54 35.36 26.09
CA LEU A 270 27.84 36.79 25.94
C LEU A 270 29.35 37.06 25.95
N THR A 271 30.07 36.35 26.81
CA THR A 271 31.55 36.36 26.94
C THR A 271 31.98 35.00 27.48
N SER A 272 33.28 34.72 27.55
CA SER A 272 33.81 33.47 28.12
C SER A 272 33.18 33.17 29.49
N ASN A 273 32.49 32.03 29.60
CA ASN A 273 31.78 31.56 30.78
C ASN A 273 30.65 32.48 31.32
N ARG A 274 30.14 33.43 30.52
CA ARG A 274 28.93 34.22 30.88
C ARG A 274 27.82 34.00 29.87
N PHE A 275 26.66 33.61 30.38
CA PHE A 275 25.51 33.24 29.57
C PHE A 275 24.30 34.10 29.92
N LYS A 276 23.50 34.40 28.89
CA LYS A 276 22.16 34.97 29.00
C LYS A 276 21.15 33.85 28.80
N TYR A 277 20.14 33.81 29.64
CA TYR A 277 19.03 32.85 29.54
C TYR A 277 17.73 33.57 29.22
N GLU A 278 16.95 33.00 28.31
CA GLU A 278 15.60 33.49 27.97
C GLU A 278 14.63 32.31 27.92
N TYR A 279 13.42 32.52 28.44
CA TYR A 279 12.37 31.50 28.52
C TYR A 279 11.09 32.07 27.88
N LEU A 280 10.57 31.38 26.85
CA LEU A 280 9.35 31.78 26.14
C LEU A 280 8.33 30.65 26.23
N ASN A 281 7.07 30.99 26.58
CA ASN A 281 5.97 30.04 26.79
C ASN A 281 6.24 28.90 27.79
N THR A 282 7.29 29.03 28.60
CA THR A 282 7.69 28.05 29.62
C THR A 282 8.01 28.74 30.94
N LYS A 283 7.99 27.98 32.03
CA LYS A 283 8.38 28.49 33.34
C LYS A 283 9.88 28.73 33.36
N THR A 284 10.30 29.80 34.04
CA THR A 284 11.72 30.05 34.30
C THR A 284 12.30 28.90 35.10
N GLN A 285 13.27 28.19 34.52
CA GLN A 285 13.97 27.08 35.15
C GLN A 285 15.47 27.23 34.89
N VAL A 286 16.29 27.15 35.93
CA VAL A 286 17.74 27.26 35.77
C VAL A 286 18.27 26.07 34.95
N PHE A 287 18.65 26.32 33.70
CA PHE A 287 19.38 25.33 32.90
C PHE A 287 20.85 25.33 33.33
N SER A 288 21.21 24.40 34.22
CA SER A 288 22.53 24.29 34.84
C SER A 288 23.61 23.69 33.93
N GLY A 289 23.22 23.07 32.81
CA GLY A 289 24.15 22.47 31.84
C GLY A 289 23.51 21.32 31.06
N ILE A 290 24.29 20.72 30.17
CA ILE A 290 23.89 19.55 29.38
C ILE A 290 24.08 18.30 30.26
N THR A 291 23.00 17.83 30.86
CA THR A 291 22.93 16.57 31.64
C THR A 291 21.83 15.67 31.10
N GLU A 292 21.89 14.37 31.37
CA GLU A 292 20.86 13.42 30.93
C GLU A 292 19.45 13.85 31.35
N ASP A 293 19.28 14.27 32.62
CA ASP A 293 17.98 14.71 33.13
C ASP A 293 17.50 16.01 32.48
N SER A 294 18.40 16.96 32.22
CA SER A 294 18.03 18.23 31.58
C SER A 294 17.52 18.06 30.15
N LEU A 295 17.96 17.02 29.44
CA LEU A 295 17.63 16.81 28.02
C LEU A 295 16.36 16.00 27.80
N LYS A 296 15.92 15.20 28.79
CA LYS A 296 14.72 14.34 28.68
C LYS A 296 13.46 15.11 28.29
N ASP A 297 13.38 16.36 28.74
CA ASP A 297 12.25 17.25 28.55
C ASP A 297 12.29 18.05 27.25
N PHE A 298 13.30 17.87 26.39
CA PHE A 298 13.35 18.57 25.11
C PHE A 298 13.03 17.64 23.95
N ASP A 299 12.26 18.15 22.99
CA ASP A 299 11.98 17.48 21.73
C ASP A 299 13.06 17.81 20.68
N VAL A 300 13.60 19.03 20.72
CA VAL A 300 14.61 19.54 19.78
C VAL A 300 15.66 20.36 20.53
N LEU A 301 16.92 20.15 20.17
CA LEU A 301 18.05 20.99 20.50
C LEU A 301 18.55 21.69 19.23
N VAL A 302 18.68 23.01 19.27
CA VAL A 302 19.33 23.81 18.23
C VAL A 302 20.70 24.26 18.72
N LEU A 303 21.72 24.01 17.91
CA LEU A 303 23.10 24.43 18.15
C LEU A 303 23.60 25.22 16.95
N ASP A 304 24.39 26.26 17.16
CA ASP A 304 25.23 26.80 16.08
C ASP A 304 26.51 25.95 15.93
N THR A 305 27.13 26.03 14.75
CA THR A 305 28.37 25.31 14.44
C THR A 305 29.48 25.58 15.46
N PRO A 306 29.81 26.84 15.82
CA PRO A 306 30.80 27.13 16.87
C PRO A 306 30.42 26.58 18.25
N GLY A 307 29.13 26.61 18.61
CA GLY A 307 28.64 26.06 19.87
C GLY A 307 28.81 24.55 19.93
N PHE A 308 28.64 23.84 18.81
CA PHE A 308 28.92 22.42 18.71
C PHE A 308 30.42 22.10 18.87
N SER A 309 31.30 22.89 18.24
CA SER A 309 32.76 22.71 18.33
C SER A 309 33.25 22.77 19.78
N GLN A 310 32.70 23.70 20.55
CA GLN A 310 33.10 24.01 21.92
C GLN A 310 32.59 23.03 22.98
N LEU A 311 31.65 22.14 22.63
CA LEU A 311 31.17 21.12 23.56
C LEU A 311 32.33 20.24 24.04
N SER A 312 32.40 20.03 25.35
CA SER A 312 33.33 19.09 25.96
C SER A 312 33.05 17.66 25.51
N VAL A 313 34.04 16.77 25.66
CA VAL A 313 33.89 15.35 25.32
C VAL A 313 32.73 14.70 26.08
N ASN A 314 32.56 15.07 27.36
CA ASN A 314 31.47 14.57 28.19
C ASN A 314 30.09 15.07 27.72
N GLU A 315 29.96 16.37 27.39
CA GLU A 315 28.71 16.91 26.84
C GLU A 315 28.35 16.26 25.49
N LYS A 316 29.36 16.02 24.63
CA LYS A 316 29.15 15.31 23.36
C LYS A 316 28.62 13.88 23.59
N GLN A 317 29.18 13.14 24.56
CA GLN A 317 28.72 11.79 24.89
C GLN A 317 27.28 11.78 25.45
N ILE A 318 26.95 12.73 26.33
CA ILE A 318 25.59 12.87 26.90
C ILE A 318 24.58 13.18 25.79
N LEU A 319 24.88 14.14 24.91
CA LEU A 319 24.02 14.47 23.78
C LEU A 319 23.86 13.29 22.83
N GLU A 320 24.95 12.61 22.48
CA GLU A 320 24.89 11.44 21.61
C GLU A 320 24.01 10.33 22.22
N SER A 321 24.11 10.10 23.54
CA SER A 321 23.26 9.17 24.27
C SER A 321 21.78 9.59 24.23
N ALA A 322 21.48 10.87 24.46
CA ALA A 322 20.12 11.41 24.41
C ALA A 322 19.50 11.30 23.01
N VAL A 323 20.28 11.53 21.95
CA VAL A 323 19.83 11.33 20.57
C VAL A 323 19.59 9.83 20.32
N LYS A 324 20.54 8.96 20.66
CA LYS A 324 20.44 7.52 20.37
C LYS A 324 19.32 6.82 21.13
N LYS A 325 19.16 7.10 22.42
CA LYS A 325 18.26 6.36 23.33
C LYS A 325 16.91 7.05 23.54
N ASP A 326 16.93 8.36 23.74
CA ASP A 326 15.74 9.15 24.08
C ASP A 326 15.11 9.80 22.86
N GLY A 327 15.72 9.69 21.69
CA GLY A 327 15.16 10.19 20.44
C GLY A 327 15.26 11.71 20.27
N LEU A 328 16.11 12.41 21.03
CA LEU A 328 16.30 13.86 20.91
C LEU A 328 16.64 14.24 19.45
N GLY A 329 15.97 15.27 18.92
CA GLY A 329 16.34 15.89 17.65
C GLY A 329 17.41 16.95 17.84
N ILE A 330 18.48 16.94 17.05
CA ILE A 330 19.47 18.02 17.03
C ILE A 330 19.46 18.70 15.66
N TYR A 331 19.25 20.01 15.63
CA TYR A 331 19.43 20.84 14.44
C TYR A 331 20.69 21.70 14.60
N VAL A 332 21.70 21.45 13.76
CA VAL A 332 22.95 22.21 13.72
C VAL A 332 22.81 23.31 12.68
N GLN A 333 22.68 24.55 13.17
CA GLN A 333 22.61 25.75 12.36
C GLN A 333 24.01 26.15 11.87
N GLN A 334 24.13 26.32 10.56
CA GLN A 334 25.38 26.71 9.91
C GLN A 334 25.62 28.21 10.05
N VAL A 335 26.83 28.57 10.50
CA VAL A 335 27.27 29.95 10.68
C VAL A 335 28.67 30.08 10.05
N GLU A 336 28.94 31.19 9.36
CA GLU A 336 30.26 31.50 8.78
C GLU A 336 30.78 30.49 7.72
N ASP A 337 29.89 29.86 6.96
CA ASP A 337 30.22 28.92 5.87
C ASP A 337 31.07 27.70 6.29
N ASN A 338 30.83 27.16 7.49
CA ASN A 338 31.62 26.09 8.08
C ASN A 338 31.07 24.67 7.80
N PHE A 339 30.83 24.34 6.53
CA PHE A 339 30.33 23.01 6.13
C PHE A 339 31.36 21.87 6.22
N LYS A 340 32.61 22.19 6.55
CA LYS A 340 33.69 21.19 6.72
C LYS A 340 33.70 20.59 8.12
N GLU A 341 33.00 21.19 9.07
CA GLU A 341 33.01 20.72 10.45
C GLU A 341 32.15 19.47 10.62
N LYS A 342 32.77 18.42 11.19
CA LYS A 342 32.07 17.16 11.46
C LYS A 342 31.22 17.29 12.72
N THR A 343 29.93 17.04 12.57
CA THR A 343 29.00 16.89 13.71
C THR A 343 28.99 15.44 14.21
N PHE A 344 27.98 15.02 14.97
CA PHE A 344 27.75 13.60 15.26
C PHE A 344 27.51 12.75 14.02
N VAL A 345 27.05 13.38 12.93
CA VAL A 345 26.85 12.76 11.63
C VAL A 345 27.63 13.51 10.56
N ASN A 346 28.02 12.80 9.51
CA ASN A 346 28.78 13.39 8.41
C ASN A 346 27.84 13.71 7.24
N PHE A 347 27.55 15.00 7.05
CA PHE A 347 26.82 15.47 5.88
C PHE A 347 27.80 15.71 4.74
N VAL A 348 27.51 15.14 3.58
CA VAL A 348 28.28 15.41 2.37
C VAL A 348 27.63 16.58 1.64
N THR A 349 28.39 17.64 1.42
CA THR A 349 27.94 18.83 0.70
C THR A 349 28.63 18.95 -0.65
N GLN A 350 27.94 19.56 -1.59
CA GLN A 350 28.45 19.92 -2.91
C GLN A 350 28.33 21.42 -3.08
N PHE A 351 29.43 22.07 -3.48
CA PHE A 351 29.43 23.47 -3.84
C PHE A 351 28.69 23.66 -5.16
N ASP A 352 27.68 24.54 -5.17
CA ASP A 352 26.93 24.90 -6.37
C ASP A 352 27.17 26.34 -6.82
N GLY A 353 27.82 27.16 -5.99
CA GLY A 353 28.15 28.55 -6.30
C GLY A 353 26.95 29.51 -6.33
N LEU A 354 25.79 29.07 -5.82
CA LEU A 354 24.55 29.85 -5.85
C LEU A 354 24.19 30.38 -4.46
N PRO A 355 24.44 31.66 -4.14
CA PRO A 355 24.11 32.24 -2.83
C PRO A 355 22.63 32.64 -2.70
N GLU A 356 21.90 32.64 -3.80
CA GLU A 356 20.49 33.03 -3.88
C GLU A 356 19.73 32.02 -4.73
N MET A 357 18.46 31.78 -4.38
CA MET A 357 17.55 30.94 -5.15
C MET A 357 16.11 31.39 -5.01
N LYS A 358 15.25 30.93 -5.93
CA LYS A 358 13.79 31.10 -5.82
C LYS A 358 13.19 29.97 -5.00
N TRP A 359 12.28 30.29 -4.09
CA TRP A 359 11.58 29.31 -3.25
C TRP A 359 10.46 28.61 -4.03
N HIS A 360 10.68 27.38 -4.53
CA HIS A 360 9.91 26.71 -5.59
C HIS A 360 10.12 27.33 -6.98
N ASN A 361 10.25 26.49 -8.01
CA ASN A 361 10.53 26.91 -9.39
C ASN A 361 9.53 27.94 -9.97
N GLU A 362 8.29 27.97 -9.47
CA GLU A 362 7.22 28.86 -9.97
C GLU A 362 7.07 30.16 -9.15
N SER A 363 7.79 30.29 -8.02
CA SER A 363 7.67 31.43 -7.13
C SER A 363 8.51 32.62 -7.55
N GLN A 364 8.09 33.82 -7.15
CA GLN A 364 8.87 35.05 -7.29
C GLN A 364 9.63 35.42 -6.01
N ILE A 365 9.61 34.54 -4.99
CA ILE A 365 10.22 34.82 -3.68
C ILE A 365 11.67 34.35 -3.69
N GLU A 366 12.61 35.28 -3.50
CA GLU A 366 14.04 35.02 -3.36
C GLU A 366 14.42 34.64 -1.92
N LEU A 367 15.32 33.66 -1.81
CA LEU A 367 15.85 33.12 -0.56
C LEU A 367 17.39 33.08 -0.62
N TYR A 368 18.03 33.47 0.47
CA TYR A 368 19.48 33.40 0.63
C TYR A 368 19.90 32.06 1.23
N LYS A 369 21.01 31.52 0.73
CA LYS A 369 21.62 30.31 1.25
C LYS A 369 23.15 30.36 1.11
N TYR A 370 23.83 29.54 1.88
CA TYR A 370 25.23 29.22 1.59
C TYR A 370 25.31 28.50 0.23
N PRO A 371 26.40 28.69 -0.55
CA PRO A 371 26.57 28.18 -1.92
C PRO A 371 26.87 26.68 -1.97
N TYR A 372 26.09 25.91 -1.21
CA TYR A 372 26.17 24.46 -1.08
C TYR A 372 24.78 23.85 -1.17
N ILE A 373 24.76 22.57 -1.52
CA ILE A 373 23.62 21.66 -1.39
C ILE A 373 24.09 20.37 -0.73
N PHE A 374 23.19 19.68 -0.04
CA PHE A 374 23.49 18.36 0.50
C PHE A 374 23.40 17.29 -0.59
N GLN A 375 24.35 16.38 -0.61
CA GLN A 375 24.31 15.22 -1.50
C GLN A 375 23.44 14.12 -0.89
N LYS A 376 22.55 13.54 -1.70
CA LYS A 376 21.75 12.38 -1.31
C LYS A 376 22.65 11.17 -1.15
N THR A 377 22.76 10.68 0.07
CA THR A 377 23.40 9.39 0.39
C THR A 377 22.35 8.44 0.97
N ALA A 378 22.68 7.16 1.11
CA ALA A 378 21.73 6.14 1.60
C ALA A 378 21.12 6.47 2.98
N ASN A 379 21.83 7.25 3.82
CA ASN A 379 21.40 7.58 5.18
C ASN A 379 21.00 9.04 5.36
N THR A 380 20.88 9.82 4.28
CA THR A 380 20.51 11.24 4.32
C THR A 380 19.10 11.44 3.81
N TYR A 381 18.26 12.05 4.64
CA TYR A 381 16.85 12.30 4.39
C TYR A 381 16.57 13.80 4.41
N SER A 382 15.56 14.25 3.70
CA SER A 382 15.21 15.67 3.65
C SER A 382 14.38 16.10 4.86
N LEU A 383 14.64 17.30 5.35
CA LEU A 383 13.80 18.02 6.32
C LEU A 383 12.63 18.76 5.67
N LEU A 384 12.60 18.86 4.33
CA LEU A 384 11.63 19.63 3.55
C LEU A 384 11.05 18.79 2.39
N GLU A 385 9.77 18.99 2.05
CA GLU A 385 9.09 18.17 1.04
C GLU A 385 9.48 18.54 -0.40
N VAL A 386 9.70 19.82 -0.70
CA VAL A 386 9.86 20.30 -2.09
C VAL A 386 11.29 20.68 -2.46
N GLU A 387 12.15 20.96 -1.47
CA GLU A 387 13.54 21.38 -1.68
C GLU A 387 14.51 20.44 -0.94
N ASP A 388 14.58 19.21 -1.43
CA ASP A 388 15.02 18.06 -0.64
C ASP A 388 16.53 17.94 -0.37
N ASN A 389 17.32 18.88 -0.89
CA ASN A 389 18.77 18.97 -0.70
C ASN A 389 19.21 20.21 0.10
N LEU A 390 18.28 21.08 0.54
CA LEU A 390 18.65 22.32 1.23
C LEU A 390 18.71 22.16 2.75
N ALA A 391 17.92 21.26 3.31
CA ALA A 391 17.98 20.89 4.71
C ALA A 391 17.77 19.39 4.83
N VAL A 392 18.68 18.73 5.52
CA VAL A 392 18.73 17.28 5.61
C VAL A 392 18.96 16.81 7.03
N TYR A 393 18.64 15.56 7.30
CA TYR A 393 18.96 14.87 8.54
C TYR A 393 19.46 13.46 8.29
N GLN A 394 20.16 12.91 9.28
CA GLN A 394 20.49 11.50 9.37
C GLN A 394 19.98 10.95 10.71
N TYR A 395 19.57 9.69 10.72
CA TYR A 395 19.20 9.00 11.95
C TYR A 395 20.45 8.67 12.76
N LEU A 396 20.36 8.86 14.07
CA LEU A 396 21.37 8.42 15.02
C LEU A 396 20.67 7.70 16.18
N GLY A 397 20.61 6.37 16.09
CA GLY A 397 19.75 5.58 16.97
C GLY A 397 18.27 5.93 16.76
N ARG A 398 17.58 6.34 17.82
CA ARG A 398 16.16 6.73 17.77
C ARG A 398 15.93 8.20 17.39
N GLY A 399 16.95 9.03 17.52
CA GLY A 399 16.89 10.46 17.26
C GLY A 399 17.40 10.82 15.88
N LYS A 400 17.45 12.12 15.62
CA LYS A 400 17.85 12.68 14.33
C LYS A 400 18.85 13.80 14.55
N VAL A 401 19.85 13.88 13.68
CA VAL A 401 20.74 15.04 13.60
C VAL A 401 20.57 15.65 12.23
N GLY A 402 20.28 16.94 12.15
CA GLY A 402 19.99 17.65 10.92
C GLY A 402 20.72 18.98 10.80
N SER A 403 20.80 19.48 9.58
CA SER A 403 21.42 20.76 9.25
C SER A 403 20.82 21.32 7.97
N GLY A 404 20.97 22.63 7.74
CA GLY A 404 20.43 23.35 6.59
C GLY A 404 21.42 24.36 6.03
N VAL A 405 21.28 24.68 4.74
CA VAL A 405 22.12 25.68 4.05
C VAL A 405 21.53 27.09 4.07
N PHE A 406 20.39 27.30 4.72
CA PHE A 406 19.68 28.58 4.71
C PHE A 406 20.46 29.70 5.40
N GLN A 407 20.39 30.89 4.82
CA GLN A 407 21.00 32.11 5.35
C GLN A 407 19.95 33.23 5.42
N ASN A 408 20.04 34.07 6.46
CA ASN A 408 19.25 35.29 6.58
C ASN A 408 17.73 35.08 6.38
N THR A 409 17.17 33.97 6.85
CA THR A 409 15.75 33.66 6.60
C THR A 409 14.83 34.68 7.28
N TYR A 410 15.31 35.35 8.33
CA TYR A 410 14.62 36.48 8.95
C TYR A 410 14.22 37.59 7.96
N GLN A 411 14.94 37.75 6.84
CA GLN A 411 14.59 38.73 5.82
C GLN A 411 13.26 38.41 5.14
N LEU A 412 12.85 37.14 5.08
CA LEU A 412 11.53 36.76 4.58
C LEU A 412 10.43 37.38 5.43
N LEU A 413 10.58 37.37 6.76
CA LEU A 413 9.62 38.01 7.67
C LEU A 413 9.59 39.53 7.46
N LEU A 414 10.77 40.16 7.30
CA LEU A 414 10.89 41.59 7.08
C LEU A 414 10.31 42.05 5.73
N LYS A 415 10.42 41.21 4.69
CA LYS A 415 9.85 41.44 3.35
C LYS A 415 8.36 41.06 3.26
N GLY A 416 7.74 40.57 4.34
CA GLY A 416 6.32 40.19 4.38
C GLY A 416 6.03 38.76 3.89
N ASN A 417 7.04 37.98 3.53
CA ASN A 417 6.93 36.59 3.05
C ASN A 417 6.79 35.58 4.19
N LYS A 418 5.87 35.85 5.13
CA LYS A 418 5.60 34.99 6.31
C LYS A 418 5.22 33.54 5.94
N PRO A 419 4.41 33.27 4.91
CA PRO A 419 4.04 31.89 4.56
C PRO A 419 5.24 31.01 4.22
N VAL A 420 6.20 31.54 3.47
CA VAL A 420 7.44 30.83 3.09
C VAL A 420 8.32 30.59 4.32
N TYR A 421 8.48 31.60 5.17
CA TYR A 421 9.23 31.45 6.42
C TYR A 421 8.64 30.34 7.31
N ARG A 422 7.31 30.31 7.44
CA ARG A 422 6.59 29.26 8.18
C ARG A 422 6.79 27.89 7.54
N GLU A 423 6.66 27.79 6.21
CA GLU A 423 6.86 26.53 5.48
C GLU A 423 8.25 25.92 5.76
N ILE A 424 9.31 26.74 5.71
CA ILE A 424 10.69 26.31 6.00
C ILE A 424 10.81 25.80 7.43
N TRP A 425 10.50 26.66 8.41
CA TRP A 425 10.83 26.36 9.81
C TRP A 425 9.89 25.34 10.43
N THR A 426 8.59 25.38 10.12
CA THR A 426 7.66 24.34 10.57
C THR A 426 8.02 23.00 9.93
N GLY A 427 8.42 22.95 8.65
CA GLY A 427 8.91 21.72 8.00
C GLY A 427 10.13 21.13 8.71
N ILE A 428 11.17 21.95 8.94
CA ILE A 428 12.39 21.53 9.64
C ILE A 428 12.08 21.01 11.04
N PHE A 429 11.34 21.77 11.85
CA PHE A 429 11.10 21.40 13.25
C PHE A 429 10.16 20.19 13.37
N LYS A 430 9.18 20.06 12.48
CA LYS A 430 8.31 18.87 12.40
C LYS A 430 9.14 17.62 12.18
N GLU A 431 10.00 17.62 11.16
CA GLU A 431 10.79 16.45 10.80
C GLU A 431 11.91 16.14 11.79
N ILE A 432 12.61 17.14 12.33
CA ILE A 432 13.72 16.90 13.26
C ILE A 432 13.26 16.53 14.68
N SER A 433 12.02 16.87 15.04
CA SER A 433 11.52 16.68 16.41
C SER A 433 11.58 15.24 16.89
N LYS A 434 11.80 15.10 18.20
CA LYS A 434 11.72 13.82 18.90
C LYS A 434 10.42 13.08 18.52
N PRO A 435 10.53 11.85 17.97
CA PRO A 435 9.36 11.07 17.62
C PRO A 435 8.44 10.93 18.82
N SER A 436 7.17 11.31 18.68
CA SER A 436 6.16 10.87 19.64
C SER A 436 5.88 9.41 19.35
N TRP A 437 6.29 8.51 20.25
CA TRP A 437 5.79 7.16 20.24
C TRP A 437 4.32 7.21 20.62
N GLU A 438 3.45 7.31 19.62
CA GLU A 438 2.07 6.93 19.81
C GLU A 438 2.09 5.44 20.16
N SER A 439 1.52 5.09 21.31
CA SER A 439 1.45 3.70 21.79
C SER A 439 0.69 2.80 20.82
N VAL A 440 -0.06 3.39 19.89
CA VAL A 440 -0.83 2.72 18.85
C VAL A 440 -0.71 3.47 17.54
N ASN A 441 -0.37 2.75 16.47
CA ASN A 441 -0.46 3.23 15.09
C ASN A 441 -1.66 2.61 14.40
N TRP A 442 -2.48 3.45 13.78
CA TRP A 442 -3.69 3.03 13.08
C TRP A 442 -3.54 3.22 11.57
N GLN A 443 -3.89 2.20 10.81
CA GLN A 443 -3.90 2.25 9.36
C GLN A 443 -5.22 1.68 8.82
N LEU A 444 -5.98 2.52 8.13
CA LEU A 444 -7.14 2.09 7.35
C LEU A 444 -6.64 1.40 6.07
N VAL A 445 -6.93 0.12 5.92
CA VAL A 445 -6.50 -0.67 4.73
C VAL A 445 -7.44 -0.39 3.55
N THR A 446 -8.74 -0.32 3.82
CA THR A 446 -9.76 0.01 2.82
C THR A 446 -9.76 1.51 2.51
N ASP A 447 -9.47 1.92 1.26
CA ASP A 447 -9.38 3.34 0.90
C ASP A 447 -10.71 4.10 1.04
N ILE A 448 -11.81 3.48 0.61
CA ILE A 448 -13.19 4.01 0.65
C ILE A 448 -14.07 3.00 1.39
N GLY A 449 -14.41 3.28 2.65
CA GLY A 449 -15.37 2.48 3.42
C GLY A 449 -16.81 2.88 3.11
N LEU A 450 -17.70 1.89 2.97
CA LEU A 450 -19.13 2.09 2.69
C LEU A 450 -19.97 1.47 3.80
N VAL A 451 -21.25 1.84 3.83
CA VAL A 451 -22.22 1.28 4.78
C VAL A 451 -22.44 -0.20 4.47
N ASN A 452 -22.44 -1.04 5.51
CA ASN A 452 -22.61 -2.50 5.46
C ASN A 452 -21.56 -3.25 4.61
N VAL A 453 -20.45 -2.61 4.26
CA VAL A 453 -19.32 -3.22 3.53
C VAL A 453 -18.15 -3.45 4.49
N PRO A 454 -17.43 -4.58 4.38
CA PRO A 454 -16.29 -4.86 5.25
C PRO A 454 -15.20 -3.80 5.09
N VAL A 455 -14.79 -3.21 6.21
CA VAL A 455 -13.66 -2.29 6.32
C VAL A 455 -12.58 -2.94 7.18
N ASP A 456 -11.39 -3.05 6.60
CA ASP A 456 -10.23 -3.63 7.27
C ASP A 456 -9.35 -2.52 7.87
N ILE A 457 -9.03 -2.68 9.15
CA ILE A 457 -8.19 -1.76 9.91
C ILE A 457 -7.01 -2.54 10.46
N ARG A 458 -5.82 -1.99 10.26
CA ARG A 458 -4.58 -2.49 10.82
C ARG A 458 -4.16 -1.63 11.99
N ILE A 459 -3.81 -2.29 13.09
CA ILE A 459 -3.46 -1.66 14.36
C ILE A 459 -2.09 -2.20 14.74
N LYS A 460 -1.11 -1.32 14.94
CA LYS A 460 0.19 -1.69 15.49
C LYS A 460 0.30 -1.15 16.91
N THR A 461 0.45 -2.01 17.90
CA THR A 461 0.50 -1.64 19.31
C THR A 461 1.32 -2.62 20.12
N ALA A 462 2.17 -2.08 20.99
CA ALA A 462 2.91 -2.85 21.98
C ALA A 462 2.15 -2.99 23.32
N LEU A 463 0.94 -2.42 23.42
CA LEU A 463 0.12 -2.50 24.63
C LEU A 463 -0.36 -3.92 24.86
N ALA A 464 -0.44 -4.33 26.12
CA ALA A 464 -0.89 -5.67 26.45
C ALA A 464 -2.42 -5.79 26.27
N ARG A 465 -2.85 -6.90 25.67
CA ARG A 465 -4.28 -7.30 25.56
C ARG A 465 -5.18 -6.17 25.00
N PRO A 466 -4.91 -5.68 23.78
CA PRO A 466 -5.78 -4.68 23.15
C PRO A 466 -7.20 -5.24 22.96
N ALA A 467 -8.21 -4.46 23.33
CA ALA A 467 -9.62 -4.73 23.08
C ALA A 467 -10.21 -3.58 22.26
N LEU A 468 -10.83 -3.91 21.13
CA LEU A 468 -11.45 -2.93 20.23
C LEU A 468 -12.97 -2.94 20.43
N THR A 469 -13.55 -1.77 20.66
CA THR A 469 -15.01 -1.59 20.68
C THR A 469 -15.46 -0.53 19.68
N ASP A 470 -16.69 -0.68 19.19
CA ASP A 470 -17.35 0.29 18.33
C ASP A 470 -18.12 1.37 19.13
N ASN A 471 -18.82 2.26 18.42
CA ASN A 471 -19.67 3.30 19.02
C ASN A 471 -20.81 2.76 19.90
N LEU A 472 -21.21 1.50 19.72
CA LEU A 472 -22.28 0.83 20.44
C LEU A 472 -21.74 -0.08 21.54
N GLU A 473 -20.43 0.00 21.83
CA GLU A 473 -19.69 -0.85 22.77
C GLU A 473 -19.70 -2.34 22.40
N HIS A 474 -19.90 -2.68 21.13
CA HIS A 474 -19.71 -4.04 20.64
C HIS A 474 -18.22 -4.36 20.55
N HIS A 475 -17.83 -5.54 21.03
CA HIS A 475 -16.46 -6.03 20.91
C HIS A 475 -16.17 -6.50 19.48
N ILE A 476 -15.13 -5.92 18.88
CA ILE A 476 -14.62 -6.32 17.58
C ILE A 476 -13.43 -7.26 17.78
N ALA A 477 -13.48 -8.42 17.14
CA ALA A 477 -12.39 -9.39 17.19
C ALA A 477 -11.12 -8.82 16.53
N LEU A 478 -10.01 -8.92 17.24
CA LEU A 478 -8.68 -8.58 16.73
C LEU A 478 -7.94 -9.87 16.35
N LEU A 479 -7.49 -9.94 15.09
CA LEU A 479 -6.65 -11.03 14.60
C LEU A 479 -5.19 -10.58 14.63
N GLN A 480 -4.38 -11.21 15.47
CA GLN A 480 -2.94 -10.93 15.54
C GLN A 480 -2.22 -11.49 14.31
N HIS A 481 -1.25 -10.75 13.78
CA HIS A 481 -0.40 -11.21 12.69
C HIS A 481 0.53 -12.34 13.18
N ALA A 482 0.70 -13.39 12.38
CA ALA A 482 1.46 -14.58 12.79
C ALA A 482 2.96 -14.28 13.03
N ASP A 483 3.56 -13.45 12.18
CA ASP A 483 5.00 -13.14 12.23
C ASP A 483 5.35 -11.87 13.03
N ILE A 484 4.36 -11.01 13.32
CA ILE A 484 4.56 -9.68 13.89
C ILE A 484 3.63 -9.54 15.11
N SER A 485 4.19 -9.73 16.30
CA SER A 485 3.41 -9.85 17.54
C SER A 485 2.67 -8.56 17.94
N ASP A 486 3.12 -7.40 17.49
CA ASP A 486 2.51 -6.10 17.79
C ASP A 486 1.55 -5.63 16.68
N GLU A 487 1.29 -6.44 15.66
CA GLU A 487 0.38 -6.11 14.57
C GLU A 487 -0.92 -6.90 14.65
N TYR A 488 -2.05 -6.19 14.56
CA TYR A 488 -3.40 -6.73 14.62
C TYR A 488 -4.22 -6.23 13.43
N VAL A 489 -5.17 -7.05 12.97
CA VAL A 489 -6.15 -6.71 11.94
C VAL A 489 -7.55 -6.87 12.51
N ALA A 490 -8.39 -5.87 12.30
CA ALA A 490 -9.80 -5.85 12.64
C ALA A 490 -10.63 -5.69 11.37
N ARG A 491 -11.73 -6.44 11.27
CA ARG A 491 -12.73 -6.27 10.22
C ARG A 491 -14.04 -5.77 10.84
N ILE A 492 -14.56 -4.67 10.33
CA ILE A 492 -15.80 -4.06 10.80
C ILE A 492 -16.78 -3.86 9.65
N TYR A 493 -18.06 -3.73 9.97
CA TYR A 493 -19.13 -3.44 9.02
C TYR A 493 -19.85 -2.18 9.49
N PRO A 494 -19.51 -1.00 8.95
CA PRO A 494 -20.07 0.25 9.45
C PRO A 494 -21.56 0.38 9.11
N GLU A 495 -22.38 0.71 10.10
CA GLU A 495 -23.84 0.82 9.93
C GLU A 495 -24.31 2.21 9.49
N LYS A 496 -23.49 3.25 9.72
CA LYS A 496 -23.84 4.66 9.49
C LYS A 496 -22.82 5.36 8.62
N GLU A 497 -23.32 6.22 7.73
CA GLU A 497 -22.50 7.16 6.97
C GLU A 497 -21.87 8.22 7.88
N GLY A 498 -20.78 8.83 7.42
CA GLY A 498 -20.09 9.90 8.13
C GLY A 498 -18.91 9.41 9.00
N TRP A 499 -18.51 10.26 9.95
CA TRP A 499 -17.43 9.94 10.87
C TRP A 499 -17.88 8.88 11.89
N ASN A 500 -17.20 7.73 11.85
CA ASN A 500 -17.35 6.65 12.80
C ASN A 500 -16.15 6.64 13.76
N HIS A 501 -16.36 6.11 14.96
CA HIS A 501 -15.31 6.03 15.98
C HIS A 501 -15.15 4.60 16.46
N LEU A 502 -13.92 4.27 16.81
CA LEU A 502 -13.54 3.03 17.48
C LEU A 502 -12.74 3.40 18.72
N LYS A 503 -12.89 2.58 19.76
CA LYS A 503 -12.16 2.72 21.01
C LYS A 503 -11.25 1.51 21.15
N LEU A 504 -9.95 1.75 21.32
CA LEU A 504 -9.03 0.73 21.79
C LEU A 504 -8.83 0.92 23.28
N SER A 505 -9.24 -0.08 24.04
CA SER A 505 -8.94 -0.20 25.45
C SER A 505 -7.77 -1.15 25.60
N ALA A 506 -6.67 -0.67 26.18
CA ALA A 506 -5.53 -1.50 26.52
C ALA A 506 -4.89 -0.97 27.80
N ASP A 507 -4.62 -1.87 28.73
CA ASP A 507 -4.27 -1.52 30.11
C ASP A 507 -5.29 -0.52 30.71
N ASP A 508 -4.85 0.68 31.10
CA ASP A 508 -5.69 1.78 31.61
C ASP A 508 -5.92 2.91 30.58
N SER A 509 -5.47 2.71 29.33
CA SER A 509 -5.56 3.73 28.27
C SER A 509 -6.71 3.45 27.31
N ILE A 510 -7.50 4.49 27.04
CA ILE A 510 -8.55 4.48 26.00
C ILE A 510 -8.09 5.39 24.86
N LEU A 511 -7.89 4.80 23.69
CA LEU A 511 -7.45 5.50 22.49
C LEU A 511 -8.55 5.50 21.45
N ASN A 512 -8.89 6.68 20.95
CA ASN A 512 -9.96 6.86 19.98
C ASN A 512 -9.40 6.90 18.56
N PHE A 513 -9.90 6.01 17.71
CA PHE A 513 -9.68 6.07 16.27
C PHE A 513 -10.94 6.56 15.57
N LYS A 514 -10.78 7.38 14.52
CA LYS A 514 -11.89 7.92 13.74
C LYS A 514 -11.63 7.70 12.27
N PHE A 515 -12.65 7.26 11.55
CA PHE A 515 -12.60 7.05 10.10
C PHE A 515 -13.92 7.46 9.47
N TYR A 516 -13.90 7.78 8.18
CA TYR A 516 -15.08 8.26 7.46
C TYR A 516 -15.68 7.16 6.60
N VAL A 517 -17.01 7.04 6.65
CA VAL A 517 -17.82 6.11 5.85
C VAL A 517 -18.60 6.92 4.82
N PHE A 518 -18.43 6.54 3.56
CA PHE A 518 -18.99 7.22 2.40
C PHE A 518 -20.37 6.67 2.04
N LYS A 519 -21.12 7.46 1.25
CA LYS A 519 -22.39 7.03 0.66
C LYS A 519 -22.15 6.11 -0.53
N ASP A 520 -23.19 5.36 -0.89
CA ASP A 520 -23.17 4.42 -2.02
C ASP A 520 -22.97 5.06 -3.38
N ASP A 521 -23.18 6.37 -3.54
CA ASP A 521 -22.93 7.10 -4.78
C ASP A 521 -21.60 7.87 -4.78
N ASP A 522 -20.99 8.05 -3.61
CA ASP A 522 -19.73 8.79 -3.47
C ASP A 522 -18.59 8.01 -4.14
N TRP A 523 -17.68 8.75 -4.77
CA TRP A 523 -16.50 8.29 -5.46
C TRP A 523 -16.80 7.15 -6.45
N SER A 524 -17.99 7.17 -7.05
CA SER A 524 -18.48 6.05 -7.86
C SER A 524 -17.55 5.74 -9.03
N THR A 525 -16.98 6.75 -9.69
CA THR A 525 -16.04 6.57 -10.80
C THR A 525 -14.73 5.92 -10.34
N LYS A 526 -14.12 6.40 -9.24
CA LYS A 526 -12.93 5.79 -8.65
C LYS A 526 -13.18 4.35 -8.18
N ARG A 527 -14.29 4.09 -7.49
CA ARG A 527 -14.66 2.73 -7.03
C ARG A 527 -14.85 1.78 -8.22
N ARG A 528 -15.63 2.18 -9.23
CA ARG A 528 -15.85 1.38 -10.44
C ARG A 528 -14.55 1.14 -11.21
N SER A 529 -13.66 2.12 -11.28
CA SER A 529 -12.33 1.97 -11.91
C SER A 529 -11.46 0.94 -11.19
N ASN A 530 -11.44 0.97 -9.85
CA ASN A 530 -10.76 -0.05 -9.03
C ASN A 530 -11.39 -1.44 -9.23
N LEU A 531 -12.71 -1.54 -9.25
CA LEU A 531 -13.45 -2.80 -9.44
C LEU A 531 -13.14 -3.45 -10.81
N LEU A 532 -13.16 -2.65 -11.88
CA LEU A 532 -12.80 -3.07 -13.24
C LEU A 532 -11.38 -3.64 -13.26
N LYS A 533 -10.42 -2.91 -12.68
CA LYS A 533 -9.00 -3.30 -12.64
C LYS A 533 -8.78 -4.59 -11.84
N ASN A 534 -9.38 -4.68 -10.66
CA ASN A 534 -9.23 -5.82 -9.76
C ASN A 534 -9.87 -7.09 -10.37
N SER A 535 -11.09 -6.97 -10.91
CA SER A 535 -11.78 -8.09 -11.57
C SER A 535 -11.02 -8.57 -12.80
N GLN A 536 -10.54 -7.65 -13.64
CA GLN A 536 -9.74 -8.01 -14.82
C GLN A 536 -8.45 -8.72 -14.43
N SER A 537 -7.73 -8.21 -13.43
CA SER A 537 -6.51 -8.86 -12.93
C SER A 537 -6.78 -10.25 -12.36
N TYR A 538 -7.84 -10.41 -11.56
CA TYR A 538 -8.18 -11.69 -10.94
C TYR A 538 -8.56 -12.75 -11.98
N PHE A 539 -9.51 -12.45 -12.87
CA PHE A 539 -10.01 -13.45 -13.83
C PHE A 539 -9.01 -13.78 -14.93
N ASN A 540 -8.12 -12.86 -15.31
CA ASN A 540 -7.03 -13.18 -16.24
C ASN A 540 -6.04 -14.18 -15.63
N ASN A 541 -5.64 -13.97 -14.37
CA ASN A 541 -4.71 -14.87 -13.67
C ASN A 541 -5.33 -16.27 -13.46
N VAL A 542 -6.64 -16.33 -13.15
CA VAL A 542 -7.36 -17.60 -12.97
C VAL A 542 -7.49 -18.35 -14.29
N ALA A 543 -7.76 -17.64 -15.41
CA ALA A 543 -7.83 -18.26 -16.73
C ALA A 543 -6.49 -18.91 -17.13
N GLU A 544 -5.35 -18.23 -16.90
CA GLU A 544 -4.01 -18.79 -17.15
C GLU A 544 -3.68 -20.02 -16.28
N ALA A 545 -4.17 -20.04 -15.04
CA ALA A 545 -3.99 -21.19 -14.14
C ALA A 545 -4.85 -22.38 -14.55
N GLN A 546 -6.11 -22.15 -14.96
CA GLN A 546 -7.05 -23.20 -15.37
C GLN A 546 -6.71 -23.80 -16.74
N GLU A 547 -6.11 -23.04 -17.66
CA GLU A 547 -5.66 -23.58 -18.96
C GLU A 547 -4.59 -24.67 -18.78
N LYS A 548 -3.89 -24.68 -17.64
CA LYS A 548 -2.92 -25.74 -17.26
C LYS A 548 -3.56 -26.97 -16.61
N GLU A 549 -4.78 -26.86 -16.09
CA GLU A 549 -5.53 -27.96 -15.45
C GLU A 549 -6.68 -28.45 -16.35
N LEU A 550 -6.37 -28.90 -17.56
CA LEU A 550 -7.33 -29.69 -18.32
C LEU A 550 -7.62 -31.00 -17.57
N LEU A 551 -8.84 -31.16 -17.04
CA LEU A 551 -9.28 -32.38 -16.37
C LEU A 551 -9.27 -33.56 -17.35
N LEU A 552 -8.20 -34.35 -17.29
CA LEU A 552 -8.00 -35.56 -18.08
C LEU A 552 -8.86 -36.70 -17.51
N LYS A 553 -9.69 -37.33 -18.35
CA LYS A 553 -10.48 -38.51 -17.95
C LYS A 553 -9.77 -39.78 -18.40
N PRO A 554 -9.41 -40.70 -17.49
CA PRO A 554 -8.77 -41.97 -17.86
C PRO A 554 -9.72 -42.85 -18.67
N ILE A 555 -9.18 -43.52 -19.68
CA ILE A 555 -9.82 -44.65 -20.34
C ILE A 555 -10.02 -45.76 -19.30
N ASN A 556 -11.15 -46.46 -19.39
CA ASN A 556 -11.47 -47.52 -18.44
C ASN A 556 -10.43 -48.65 -18.49
N VAL A 557 -9.70 -48.82 -17.37
CA VAL A 557 -8.58 -49.74 -17.21
C VAL A 557 -8.97 -51.21 -17.39
N TYR A 558 -10.25 -51.56 -17.14
CA TYR A 558 -10.71 -52.94 -17.22
C TYR A 558 -10.57 -53.55 -18.63
N TRP A 559 -10.67 -52.75 -19.69
CA TRP A 559 -10.46 -53.24 -21.06
C TRP A 559 -9.06 -53.82 -21.25
N PHE A 560 -8.04 -53.09 -20.80
CA PHE A 560 -6.65 -53.54 -20.86
C PHE A 560 -6.40 -54.74 -19.92
N TYR A 561 -7.11 -54.81 -18.80
CA TYR A 561 -7.02 -55.95 -17.88
C TYR A 561 -7.56 -57.24 -18.51
N PHE A 562 -8.72 -57.20 -19.19
CA PHE A 562 -9.27 -58.38 -19.87
C PHE A 562 -8.40 -58.84 -21.05
N ILE A 563 -7.83 -57.91 -21.83
CA ILE A 563 -6.89 -58.24 -22.91
C ILE A 563 -5.64 -58.92 -22.35
N PHE A 564 -5.10 -58.41 -21.24
CA PHE A 564 -3.93 -59.00 -20.58
C PHE A 564 -4.22 -60.43 -20.11
N ILE A 565 -5.34 -60.65 -19.41
CA ILE A 565 -5.75 -61.98 -18.95
C ILE A 565 -5.91 -62.95 -20.13
N GLY A 566 -6.54 -62.52 -21.22
CA GLY A 566 -6.69 -63.34 -22.42
C GLY A 566 -5.34 -63.77 -22.99
N CYS A 567 -4.38 -62.86 -23.08
CA CYS A 567 -3.04 -63.14 -23.60
C CYS A 567 -2.25 -64.10 -22.70
N VAL A 568 -2.27 -63.88 -21.38
CA VAL A 568 -1.58 -64.75 -20.41
C VAL A 568 -2.22 -66.13 -20.36
N SER A 569 -3.56 -66.20 -20.40
CA SER A 569 -4.29 -67.46 -20.43
C SER A 569 -3.96 -68.26 -21.70
N PHE A 570 -3.86 -67.59 -22.85
CA PHE A 570 -3.44 -68.23 -24.09
C PHE A 570 -2.00 -68.73 -24.02
N LEU A 571 -1.05 -67.90 -23.55
CA LEU A 571 0.35 -68.28 -23.41
C LEU A 571 0.56 -69.45 -22.42
N TRP A 572 -0.30 -69.59 -21.41
CA TRP A 572 -0.27 -70.69 -20.45
C TRP A 572 -0.95 -71.97 -20.96
N LEU A 573 -2.06 -71.85 -21.70
CA LEU A 573 -2.85 -72.98 -22.19
C LEU A 573 -2.26 -73.62 -23.45
N HIS A 574 -1.76 -72.80 -24.38
CA HIS A 574 -1.24 -73.27 -25.67
C HIS A 574 -0.09 -74.31 -25.56
N PRO A 575 0.85 -74.24 -24.60
CA PRO A 575 1.83 -75.31 -24.37
C PRO A 575 1.23 -76.63 -23.88
N LYS A 576 0.12 -76.57 -23.13
CA LYS A 576 -0.52 -77.76 -22.53
C LYS A 576 -1.45 -78.50 -23.48
N LEU A 577 -1.95 -77.81 -24.49
CA LEU A 577 -2.78 -78.38 -25.55
C LEU A 577 -1.96 -79.07 -26.66
N LYS A 578 -0.65 -78.80 -26.72
CA LYS A 578 0.29 -79.50 -27.60
C LYS A 578 1.08 -80.52 -26.78
N LYS A 579 0.43 -81.63 -26.43
CA LYS A 579 1.12 -82.90 -26.17
C LYS A 579 1.12 -83.72 -27.45
#